data_AF-A0A936VJM9-F1
#
_entry.id   AF-A0A936VJM9-F1
#
_cell.length_a   1.000
_cell.length_b   1.000
_cell.length_c   1.000
_cell.angle_alpha   90.00
_cell.angle_beta   90.00
_cell.angle_gamma   90.00
#
_symmetry.space_group_name_H-M   'P 1'
#
loop_
_entity.id
_entity.type
_entity.pdbx_description
1 polymer ?
#
loop_
_entity_poly.entity_id
_entity_poly.type
_entity_poly.pdbx_seq_one_letter_code
_entity_poly.pdbx_strand_id
1 'polypeptide(L)'
;MFFKSKAIRGYQISFNLIEPRLKMGEGFLGTVAQSGKSIISHDVSQDPRYFPARELTRSEMLAPIISNDRVIGVFDLESDKLDAYDDDDLALLHLLTSQVAIIIEKVRLLEQVVEKKRIEAQLEIARQVQLELLPEADPAIDNFDISAYVFPTEEVSGDYYDWVKVFDDQIGIVVADAVGKGIPAALLMSFLRASLRSCVQIGYAPHIAFSKVSNLLRGSIKDNQFITAIYGMLDSTNRTFVFSNAGHNPPLLIKPDGEYRFVEYGDLPLGMFEDLHFHQHFIRFEENQVLVIYTDGITEAANPNGEEYGQDRFAKRVLDGIHLPAKKMIDHVRKGVADFTERKFLDDDGTLFIVKAL
;
A
#
# COMPACT_ATOMS: atom_id res chain seq x y z
N MET A 1 17.92 22.40 21.24
CA MET A 1 16.96 22.22 20.13
C MET A 1 16.75 23.59 19.50
N PHE A 2 17.13 23.80 18.23
CA PHE A 2 16.89 25.05 17.52
C PHE A 2 15.53 24.95 16.82
N PHE A 3 14.66 25.95 16.97
CA PHE A 3 13.41 26.01 16.21
C PHE A 3 13.70 26.62 14.85
N LYS A 4 13.05 26.13 13.78
CA LYS A 4 12.90 26.90 12.54
C LYS A 4 11.81 27.95 12.80
N SER A 5 12.20 29.12 13.29
CA SER A 5 11.31 30.28 13.33
C SER A 5 11.23 30.90 11.93
N LYS A 6 10.01 31.16 11.46
CA LYS A 6 9.77 32.02 10.29
C LYS A 6 8.98 33.20 10.81
N ALA A 7 9.65 34.33 11.07
CA ALA A 7 8.98 35.56 11.42
C ALA A 7 8.31 36.12 10.16
N ILE A 8 6.99 36.29 10.19
CA ILE A 8 6.24 36.93 9.11
C ILE A 8 5.73 38.25 9.68
N ARG A 9 6.27 39.38 9.18
CA ARG A 9 5.90 40.73 9.63
C ARG A 9 4.91 41.36 8.65
N GLY A 10 3.79 41.87 9.15
CA GLY A 10 2.63 42.30 8.36
C GLY A 10 2.76 43.62 7.60
N TYR A 11 3.88 44.35 7.70
CA TYR A 11 4.10 45.61 7.00
C TYR A 11 5.56 45.74 6.51
N GLN A 12 5.76 46.35 5.33
CA GLN A 12 7.08 46.79 4.86
C GLN A 12 7.57 47.92 5.75
N ILE A 13 8.65 47.71 6.51
CA ILE A 13 9.24 48.72 7.39
C ILE A 13 10.66 49.06 6.91
N SER A 14 10.93 50.36 6.80
CA SER A 14 12.16 50.98 6.28
C SER A 14 13.23 51.15 7.37
N PHE A 15 13.72 50.07 8.00
CA PHE A 15 14.89 50.11 8.90
C PHE A 15 15.71 48.80 8.82
N ASN A 16 17.03 48.87 9.11
CA ASN A 16 17.91 47.70 9.17
C ASN A 16 17.57 46.83 10.38
N LEU A 17 17.07 45.62 10.14
CA LEU A 17 16.66 44.65 11.16
C LEU A 17 17.66 43.49 11.26
N ILE A 18 17.99 43.08 12.48
CA ILE A 18 18.75 41.86 12.74
C ILE A 18 17.75 40.70 12.83
N GLU A 19 17.84 39.69 11.96
CA GLU A 19 17.06 38.45 12.12
C GLU A 19 17.59 37.65 13.32
N PRO A 20 16.82 37.54 14.42
CA PRO A 20 17.33 36.90 15.61
C PRO A 20 17.20 35.37 15.50
N ARG A 21 18.34 34.67 15.58
CA ARG A 21 18.37 33.20 15.75
C ARG A 21 18.37 32.85 17.25
N LEU A 22 17.20 32.94 17.89
CA LEU A 22 17.05 32.65 19.33
C LEU A 22 16.78 31.17 19.60
N LYS A 23 17.33 30.64 20.70
CA LYS A 23 17.00 29.32 21.24
C LYS A 23 15.73 29.39 22.11
N MET A 24 15.16 28.23 22.43
CA MET A 24 14.13 28.15 23.48
C MET A 24 14.66 28.67 24.81
N GLY A 25 13.84 29.46 25.50
CA GLY A 25 14.21 30.14 26.75
C GLY A 25 15.12 31.37 26.56
N GLU A 26 15.51 31.70 25.32
CA GLU A 26 16.36 32.85 25.02
C GLU A 26 15.53 34.02 24.50
N GLY A 27 15.74 35.21 25.08
CA GLY A 27 14.93 36.38 24.75
C GLY A 27 13.49 36.26 25.25
N PHE A 28 12.69 37.31 25.06
CA PHE A 28 11.24 37.23 25.31
C PHE A 28 10.57 36.16 24.44
N LEU A 29 10.82 36.18 23.13
CA LEU A 29 10.28 35.20 22.18
C LEU A 29 10.55 33.74 22.58
N GLY A 30 11.80 33.40 22.92
CA GLY A 30 12.15 32.04 23.34
C GLY A 30 11.57 31.67 24.69
N THR A 31 11.42 32.63 25.62
CA THR A 31 10.78 32.42 26.92
C THR A 31 9.30 32.11 26.77
N VAL A 32 8.56 32.86 25.96
CA VAL A 32 7.14 32.61 25.68
C VAL A 32 6.96 31.30 24.93
N ALA A 33 7.81 31.05 23.92
CA ALA A 33 7.79 29.82 23.14
C ALA A 33 8.02 28.56 24.02
N GLN A 34 8.87 28.65 25.03
CA GLN A 34 9.17 27.55 25.95
C GLN A 34 8.11 27.39 27.04
N SER A 35 7.69 28.49 27.64
CA SER A 35 6.81 28.46 28.83
C SER A 35 5.32 28.40 28.51
N GLY A 36 4.93 28.83 27.30
CA GLY A 36 3.52 29.05 26.95
C GLY A 36 2.85 30.16 27.75
N LYS A 37 3.63 31.03 28.41
CA LYS A 37 3.13 32.16 29.21
C LYS A 37 3.45 33.47 28.50
N SER A 38 2.47 34.36 28.45
CA SER A 38 2.61 35.71 27.90
C SER A 38 3.53 36.59 28.74
N ILE A 39 4.07 37.63 28.13
CA ILE A 39 4.93 38.63 28.78
C ILE A 39 4.47 40.02 28.37
N ILE A 40 4.37 40.93 29.33
CA ILE A 40 4.34 42.38 29.10
C ILE A 40 5.60 42.96 29.74
N SER A 41 6.37 43.71 28.96
CA SER A 41 7.52 44.47 29.43
C SER A 41 7.24 45.96 29.23
N HIS A 42 6.96 46.66 30.33
CA HIS A 42 6.65 48.10 30.32
C HIS A 42 7.88 48.97 30.00
N ASP A 43 9.08 48.46 30.25
CA ASP A 43 10.36 49.05 29.85
C ASP A 43 11.37 47.94 29.51
N VAL A 44 11.59 47.72 28.20
CA VAL A 44 12.51 46.67 27.73
C VAL A 44 13.97 46.94 28.11
N SER A 45 14.35 48.19 28.39
CA SER A 45 15.72 48.52 28.81
C SER A 45 16.06 48.01 30.21
N GLN A 46 15.03 47.74 31.01
CA GLN A 46 15.17 47.23 32.38
C GLN A 46 15.04 45.70 32.46
N ASP A 47 14.66 45.03 31.37
CA ASP A 47 14.49 43.58 31.37
C ASP A 47 15.71 42.88 30.74
N PRO A 48 16.45 42.04 31.50
CA PRO A 48 17.64 41.36 30.99
C PRO A 48 17.34 40.31 29.92
N ARG A 49 16.07 39.94 29.73
CA ARG A 49 15.63 39.02 28.67
C ARG A 49 15.37 39.75 27.35
N TYR A 50 15.41 41.08 27.31
CA TYR A 50 15.20 41.82 26.08
C TYR A 50 16.32 41.55 25.08
N PHE A 51 15.95 41.20 23.84
CA PHE A 51 16.86 41.11 22.72
C PHE A 51 16.62 42.30 21.79
N PRO A 52 17.57 43.24 21.62
CA PRO A 52 17.36 44.46 20.86
C PRO A 52 17.38 44.21 19.34
N ALA A 53 16.33 43.57 18.83
CA ALA A 53 16.13 43.38 17.38
C ALA A 53 15.78 44.70 16.68
N ARG A 54 15.20 45.67 17.42
CA ARG A 54 14.86 47.02 16.98
C ARG A 54 15.30 48.06 18.03
N GLU A 55 16.12 49.03 17.62
CA GLU A 55 16.71 50.02 18.54
C GLU A 55 15.68 50.93 19.23
N LEU A 56 14.54 51.19 18.59
CA LEU A 56 13.52 52.11 19.07
C LEU A 56 12.52 51.49 20.04
N THR A 57 12.56 50.17 20.25
CA THR A 57 11.59 49.50 21.11
C THR A 57 11.82 49.90 22.57
N ARG A 58 10.74 50.27 23.25
CA ARG A 58 10.69 50.78 24.63
C ARG A 58 9.79 49.92 25.50
N SER A 59 8.70 49.38 24.96
CA SER A 59 7.88 48.36 25.62
C SER A 59 7.49 47.27 24.63
N GLU A 60 7.21 46.07 25.12
CA GLU A 60 6.95 44.88 24.31
C GLU A 60 5.87 44.00 24.97
N MET A 61 4.96 43.45 24.17
CA MET A 61 3.94 42.50 24.62
C MET A 61 3.96 41.26 23.73
N LEU A 62 4.01 40.09 24.35
CA LEU A 62 4.10 38.83 23.66
C LEU A 62 3.04 37.85 24.16
N ALA A 63 2.40 37.16 23.23
CA ALA A 63 1.44 36.10 23.53
C ALA A 63 1.73 34.84 22.69
N PRO A 64 1.59 33.64 23.27
CA PRO A 64 1.77 32.40 22.54
C PRO A 64 0.58 32.14 21.60
N ILE A 65 0.87 31.53 20.45
CA ILE A 65 -0.11 30.91 19.56
C ILE A 65 -0.11 29.43 19.92
N ILE A 66 -1.21 28.94 20.51
CA ILE A 66 -1.31 27.59 21.07
C ILE A 66 -2.32 26.76 20.26
N SER A 67 -1.92 25.56 19.84
CA SER A 67 -2.79 24.54 19.23
C SER A 67 -2.52 23.20 19.91
N ASN A 68 -3.57 22.50 20.37
CA ASN A 68 -3.48 21.21 21.06
C ASN A 68 -2.41 21.16 22.17
N ASP A 69 -2.46 22.12 23.10
CA ASP A 69 -1.53 22.28 24.24
C ASP A 69 -0.05 22.46 23.86
N ARG A 70 0.22 22.82 22.59
CA ARG A 70 1.56 23.09 22.08
C ARG A 70 1.65 24.51 21.55
N VAL A 71 2.72 25.21 21.91
CA VAL A 71 3.05 26.51 21.33
C VAL A 71 3.55 26.30 19.90
N ILE A 72 2.77 26.77 18.92
CA ILE A 72 3.09 26.66 17.48
C ILE A 72 3.67 27.96 16.91
N GLY A 73 3.63 29.04 17.68
CA GLY A 73 4.21 30.33 17.35
C GLY A 73 4.11 31.31 18.53
N VAL A 74 4.72 32.49 18.38
CA VAL A 74 4.62 33.59 19.34
C VAL A 74 4.27 34.85 18.56
N PHE A 75 3.28 35.58 19.05
CA PHE A 75 2.92 36.91 18.59
C PHE A 75 3.69 37.92 19.43
N ASP A 76 4.34 38.89 18.79
CA ASP A 76 5.23 39.86 19.42
C ASP A 76 4.88 41.26 18.90
N LEU A 77 4.56 42.15 19.82
CA LEU A 77 4.16 43.54 19.59
C LEU A 77 5.13 44.48 20.30
N GLU A 78 5.84 45.28 19.52
CA GLU A 78 6.86 46.21 19.99
C GLU A 78 6.37 47.67 19.87
N SER A 79 6.56 48.49 20.91
CA SER A 79 6.20 49.92 20.93
C SER A 79 7.42 50.81 21.15
N ASP A 80 7.41 52.03 20.59
CA ASP A 80 8.42 53.07 20.84
C ASP A 80 8.12 53.92 22.08
N LYS A 81 7.00 53.65 22.76
CA LYS A 81 6.62 54.28 24.03
C LYS A 81 6.88 53.33 25.20
N LEU A 82 7.26 53.90 26.33
CA LEU A 82 7.24 53.18 27.61
C LEU A 82 5.79 52.91 27.99
N ASP A 83 5.57 51.79 28.68
CA ASP A 83 4.27 51.45 29.29
C ASP A 83 3.09 51.51 28.30
N ALA A 84 3.29 50.99 27.09
CA ALA A 84 2.33 51.12 26.01
C ALA A 84 1.23 50.06 26.00
N TYR A 85 1.36 49.01 26.83
CA TYR A 85 0.48 47.85 26.85
C TYR A 85 0.04 47.54 28.28
N ASP A 86 -1.22 47.17 28.44
CA ASP A 86 -1.80 46.71 29.70
C ASP A 86 -2.44 45.31 29.57
N ASP A 87 -3.11 44.86 30.62
CA ASP A 87 -3.76 43.55 30.66
C ASP A 87 -4.96 43.44 29.70
N ASP A 88 -5.63 44.56 29.37
CA ASP A 88 -6.75 44.59 28.42
C ASP A 88 -6.23 44.39 26.99
N ASP A 89 -5.09 45.02 26.65
CA ASP A 89 -4.39 44.78 25.39
C ASP A 89 -3.95 43.32 25.26
N LEU A 90 -3.45 42.72 26.35
CA LEU A 90 -3.04 41.32 26.36
C LEU A 90 -4.24 40.38 26.19
N ALA A 91 -5.38 40.69 26.80
CA ALA A 91 -6.62 39.93 26.60
C ALA A 91 -7.08 39.98 25.13
N LEU A 92 -7.01 41.16 24.48
CA LEU A 92 -7.29 41.28 23.06
C LEU A 92 -6.30 40.48 22.20
N LEU A 93 -5.02 40.54 22.53
CA LEU A 93 -3.98 39.78 21.83
C LEU A 93 -4.23 38.27 21.94
N HIS A 94 -4.64 37.77 23.11
CA HIS A 94 -5.00 36.36 23.29
C HIS A 94 -6.18 35.91 22.40
N LEU A 95 -7.16 36.77 22.16
CA LEU A 95 -8.25 36.48 21.22
C LEU A 95 -7.72 36.35 19.80
N LEU A 96 -6.80 37.25 19.39
CA LEU A 96 -6.15 37.19 18.09
C LEU A 96 -5.27 35.95 17.94
N THR A 97 -4.45 35.61 18.93
CA THR A 97 -3.58 34.43 18.86
C THR A 97 -4.38 33.13 18.80
N SER A 98 -5.53 33.07 19.48
CA SER A 98 -6.47 31.94 19.39
C SER A 98 -7.03 31.78 17.97
N GLN A 99 -7.45 32.88 17.33
CA GLN A 99 -7.95 32.82 15.95
C GLN A 99 -6.86 32.47 14.94
N VAL A 100 -5.66 33.01 15.12
CA VAL A 100 -4.50 32.68 14.29
C VAL A 100 -4.15 31.19 14.42
N ALA A 101 -4.22 30.62 15.64
CA ALA A 101 -3.98 29.19 15.85
C ALA A 101 -4.94 28.33 15.03
N ILE A 102 -6.25 28.64 15.05
CA ILE A 102 -7.27 27.93 14.26
C ILE A 102 -6.97 28.03 12.76
N ILE A 103 -6.60 29.22 12.26
CA ILE A 103 -6.29 29.42 10.84
C ILE A 103 -5.04 28.61 10.43
N ILE A 104 -3.98 28.63 11.23
CA ILE A 104 -2.74 27.87 10.96
C ILE A 104 -3.04 26.37 10.91
N GLU A 105 -3.81 25.86 11.88
CA GLU A 105 -4.20 24.45 11.92
C GLU A 105 -5.02 24.07 10.68
N LYS A 106 -5.99 24.91 10.32
CA LYS A 106 -6.81 24.71 9.12
C LYS A 106 -5.98 24.68 7.84
N VAL A 107 -5.01 25.59 7.69
CA VAL A 107 -4.12 25.61 6.51
C VAL A 107 -3.28 24.34 6.46
N ARG A 108 -2.70 23.89 7.58
CA ARG A 108 -1.95 22.63 7.65
C ARG A 108 -2.80 21.42 7.26
N LEU A 109 -4.02 21.33 7.79
CA LEU A 109 -4.95 20.24 7.45
C LEU A 109 -5.31 20.28 5.96
N LEU A 110 -5.53 21.46 5.37
CA LEU A 110 -5.79 21.60 3.94
C LEU A 110 -4.59 21.15 3.10
N GLU A 111 -3.36 21.53 3.48
CA GLU A 111 -2.14 21.07 2.81
C GLU A 111 -2.01 19.54 2.85
N GLN A 112 -2.29 18.92 4.00
CA GLN A 112 -2.29 17.46 4.15
C GLN A 112 -3.36 16.79 3.28
N VAL A 113 -4.57 17.35 3.22
CA VAL A 113 -5.64 16.83 2.36
C VAL A 113 -5.28 16.94 0.88
N VAL A 114 -4.67 18.05 0.46
CA VAL A 114 -4.22 18.24 -0.93
C VAL A 114 -3.14 17.23 -1.29
N GLU A 115 -2.14 17.03 -0.42
CA GLU A 115 -1.08 16.05 -0.68
C GLU A 115 -1.61 14.62 -0.68
N LYS A 116 -2.50 14.27 0.26
CA LYS A 116 -3.18 12.97 0.28
C LYS A 116 -3.93 12.71 -1.03
N LYS A 117 -4.72 13.67 -1.50
CA LYS A 117 -5.44 13.55 -2.79
C LYS A 117 -4.50 13.40 -3.97
N ARG A 118 -3.34 14.07 -3.95
CA ARG A 118 -2.33 13.96 -5.00
C ARG A 118 -1.76 12.54 -5.06
N ILE A 119 -1.45 11.94 -3.91
CA ILE A 119 -0.95 10.57 -3.80
C ILE A 119 -2.04 9.57 -4.24
N GLU A 120 -3.27 9.72 -3.76
CA GLU A 120 -4.41 8.87 -4.16
C GLU A 120 -4.61 8.88 -5.68
N ALA A 121 -4.52 10.05 -6.33
CA ALA A 121 -4.62 10.15 -7.78
C ALA A 121 -3.48 9.42 -8.52
N GLN A 122 -2.25 9.44 -7.98
CA GLN A 122 -1.13 8.70 -8.55
C GLN A 122 -1.27 7.19 -8.38
N LEU A 123 -1.78 6.74 -7.22
CA LEU A 123 -2.07 5.33 -6.96
C LEU A 123 -3.15 4.81 -7.89
N GLU A 124 -4.22 5.58 -8.13
CA GLU A 124 -5.28 5.20 -9.07
C GLU A 124 -4.75 5.01 -10.51
N ILE A 125 -3.83 5.87 -10.96
CA ILE A 125 -3.17 5.70 -12.25
C ILE A 125 -2.34 4.41 -12.27
N ALA A 126 -1.55 4.15 -11.22
CA ALA A 126 -0.74 2.94 -11.13
C ALA A 126 -1.62 1.68 -11.13
N ARG A 127 -2.76 1.72 -10.44
CA ARG A 127 -3.77 0.65 -10.43
C ARG A 127 -4.32 0.37 -11.82
N GLN A 128 -4.69 1.42 -12.57
CA GLN A 128 -5.19 1.28 -13.93
C GLN A 128 -4.16 0.60 -14.84
N VAL A 129 -2.90 1.06 -14.80
CA VAL A 129 -1.81 0.43 -15.57
C VAL A 129 -1.65 -1.04 -15.18
N GLN A 130 -1.70 -1.38 -13.89
CA GLN A 130 -1.59 -2.78 -13.46
C GLN A 130 -2.77 -3.64 -13.93
N LEU A 131 -4.00 -3.12 -13.89
CA LEU A 131 -5.16 -3.83 -14.40
C LEU A 131 -5.10 -4.07 -15.91
N GLU A 132 -4.55 -3.11 -16.67
CA GLU A 132 -4.24 -3.30 -18.10
C GLU A 132 -3.17 -4.39 -18.34
N LEU A 133 -2.42 -4.77 -17.30
CA LEU A 133 -1.51 -5.92 -17.38
C LEU A 133 -2.22 -7.27 -17.18
N LEU A 134 -3.44 -7.32 -16.67
CA LEU A 134 -4.18 -8.57 -16.58
C LEU A 134 -4.78 -8.96 -17.94
N PRO A 135 -5.02 -10.26 -18.20
CA PRO A 135 -5.74 -10.68 -19.41
C PRO A 135 -7.14 -10.06 -19.49
N GLU A 136 -7.50 -9.50 -20.65
CA GLU A 136 -8.82 -8.87 -20.88
C GLU A 136 -9.99 -9.87 -20.87
N ALA A 137 -9.72 -11.14 -21.20
CA ALA A 137 -10.70 -12.20 -21.30
C ALA A 137 -10.16 -13.52 -20.77
N ASP A 138 -11.09 -14.39 -20.40
CA ASP A 138 -10.80 -15.79 -20.06
C ASP A 138 -10.26 -16.53 -21.32
N PRO A 139 -9.29 -17.47 -21.19
CA PRO A 139 -8.74 -18.18 -22.32
C PRO A 139 -9.78 -19.14 -22.92
N ALA A 140 -9.94 -19.10 -24.25
CA ALA A 140 -10.70 -20.09 -24.99
C ALA A 140 -9.76 -21.21 -25.45
N ILE A 141 -9.91 -22.39 -24.86
CA ILE A 141 -9.17 -23.61 -25.23
C ILE A 141 -10.12 -24.81 -25.18
N ASP A 142 -10.00 -25.71 -26.14
CA ASP A 142 -10.86 -26.89 -26.22
C ASP A 142 -10.72 -27.77 -24.97
N ASN A 143 -11.76 -28.54 -24.62
CA ASN A 143 -11.80 -29.44 -23.47
C ASN A 143 -11.67 -28.80 -22.08
N PHE A 144 -11.61 -27.47 -21.96
CA PHE A 144 -11.52 -26.80 -20.66
C PHE A 144 -12.42 -25.55 -20.58
N ASP A 145 -13.06 -25.39 -19.42
CA ASP A 145 -13.71 -24.15 -18.99
C ASP A 145 -12.80 -23.49 -17.96
N ILE A 146 -12.28 -22.30 -18.30
CA ILE A 146 -11.25 -21.62 -17.52
C ILE A 146 -11.76 -20.22 -17.19
N SER A 147 -11.56 -19.79 -15.96
CA SER A 147 -11.73 -18.38 -15.61
C SER A 147 -10.79 -17.99 -14.49
N ALA A 148 -10.42 -16.71 -14.46
CA ALA A 148 -9.57 -16.18 -13.41
C ALA A 148 -10.01 -14.77 -13.01
N TYR A 149 -9.79 -14.42 -11.75
CA TYR A 149 -10.13 -13.10 -11.22
C TYR A 149 -9.28 -12.76 -10.00
N VAL A 150 -8.87 -11.49 -9.92
CA VAL A 150 -8.25 -10.87 -8.74
C VAL A 150 -9.29 -10.01 -8.06
N PHE A 151 -9.47 -10.20 -6.75
CA PHE A 151 -10.28 -9.38 -5.86
C PHE A 151 -9.36 -8.36 -5.17
N PRO A 152 -9.14 -7.18 -5.77
CA PRO A 152 -8.25 -6.18 -5.18
C PRO A 152 -8.91 -5.56 -3.95
N THR A 153 -8.08 -5.20 -2.97
CA THR A 153 -8.54 -4.53 -1.74
C THR A 153 -8.82 -3.04 -1.97
N GLU A 154 -7.84 -2.17 -2.24
CA GLU A 154 -8.12 -0.75 -2.58
C GLU A 154 -7.09 -0.03 -3.47
N GLU A 155 -5.78 -0.36 -3.41
CA GLU A 155 -4.74 0.45 -4.09
C GLU A 155 -4.18 -0.23 -5.34
N VAL A 156 -3.23 -1.13 -5.17
CA VAL A 156 -2.45 -1.77 -6.23
C VAL A 156 -2.12 -3.16 -5.72
N SER A 157 -2.47 -4.17 -6.53
CA SER A 157 -2.52 -5.56 -6.11
C SER A 157 -1.12 -6.16 -5.93
N GLY A 158 -0.88 -6.91 -4.87
CA GLY A 158 0.29 -7.81 -4.78
C GLY A 158 0.14 -9.01 -5.71
N ASP A 159 -1.10 -9.45 -5.85
CA ASP A 159 -1.50 -10.57 -6.69
C ASP A 159 -1.42 -10.29 -8.20
N TYR A 160 -1.15 -11.35 -8.95
CA TYR A 160 -1.11 -11.37 -10.40
C TYR A 160 -1.57 -12.72 -10.95
N TYR A 161 -2.32 -12.69 -12.05
CA TYR A 161 -2.48 -13.86 -12.89
C TYR A 161 -2.29 -13.50 -14.35
N ASP A 162 -1.91 -14.51 -15.14
CA ASP A 162 -1.82 -14.41 -16.59
C ASP A 162 -2.21 -15.72 -17.24
N TRP A 163 -2.53 -15.63 -18.52
CA TRP A 163 -2.40 -16.75 -19.41
C TRP A 163 -1.77 -16.31 -20.72
N VAL A 164 -0.98 -17.21 -21.31
CA VAL A 164 -0.21 -16.92 -22.52
C VAL A 164 -0.50 -18.02 -23.53
N LYS A 165 -1.09 -17.66 -24.66
CA LYS A 165 -1.27 -18.61 -25.77
C LYS A 165 0.10 -19.01 -26.32
N VAL A 166 0.35 -20.31 -26.39
CA VAL A 166 1.56 -20.89 -27.00
C VAL A 166 1.20 -21.50 -28.35
N PHE A 167 0.19 -22.38 -28.36
CA PHE A 167 -0.44 -22.93 -29.56
C PHE A 167 -1.97 -22.88 -29.41
N ASP A 168 -2.70 -23.37 -30.40
CA ASP A 168 -4.18 -23.43 -30.33
C ASP A 168 -4.66 -24.38 -29.22
N ASP A 169 -3.88 -25.42 -28.90
CA ASP A 169 -4.17 -26.43 -27.89
C ASP A 169 -3.25 -26.34 -26.65
N GLN A 170 -2.46 -25.26 -26.54
CA GLN A 170 -1.54 -25.08 -25.42
C GLN A 170 -1.51 -23.64 -24.90
N ILE A 171 -1.70 -23.49 -23.58
CA ILE A 171 -1.58 -22.21 -22.88
C ILE A 171 -0.65 -22.31 -21.68
N GLY A 172 0.13 -21.26 -21.43
CA GLY A 172 0.79 -21.04 -20.16
C GLY A 172 -0.18 -20.40 -19.16
N ILE A 173 -0.19 -20.86 -17.92
CA ILE A 173 -1.00 -20.33 -16.81
C ILE A 173 -0.06 -19.86 -15.71
N VAL A 174 -0.28 -18.65 -15.21
CA VAL A 174 0.50 -18.06 -14.11
C VAL A 174 -0.44 -17.53 -13.05
N VAL A 175 -0.14 -17.83 -11.78
CA VAL A 175 -0.68 -17.12 -10.60
C VAL A 175 0.50 -16.80 -9.70
N ALA A 176 0.57 -15.58 -9.18
CA ALA A 176 1.66 -15.13 -8.35
C ALA A 176 1.19 -14.09 -7.33
N ASP A 177 1.96 -14.00 -6.25
CA ASP A 177 1.77 -13.01 -5.19
C ASP A 177 3.15 -12.48 -4.74
N ALA A 178 3.28 -11.15 -4.71
CA ALA A 178 4.47 -10.45 -4.26
C ALA A 178 4.34 -10.03 -2.80
N VAL A 179 5.43 -10.18 -2.06
CA VAL A 179 5.50 -9.66 -0.69
C VAL A 179 5.25 -8.15 -0.65
N GLY A 180 4.28 -7.79 0.19
CA GLY A 180 3.87 -6.42 0.42
C GLY A 180 2.79 -5.97 -0.57
N LYS A 181 2.50 -4.67 -0.58
CA LYS A 181 1.41 -4.11 -1.38
C LYS A 181 1.79 -2.76 -1.97
N GLY A 182 0.94 -2.24 -2.85
CA GLY A 182 1.16 -0.94 -3.46
C GLY A 182 2.12 -0.99 -4.65
N ILE A 183 2.69 0.17 -4.98
CA ILE A 183 3.55 0.35 -6.16
C ILE A 183 4.74 -0.64 -6.21
N PRO A 184 5.50 -0.90 -5.12
CA PRO A 184 6.63 -1.83 -5.19
C PRO A 184 6.23 -3.24 -5.63
N ALA A 185 5.12 -3.77 -5.12
CA ALA A 185 4.62 -5.10 -5.48
C ALA A 185 4.16 -5.15 -6.95
N ALA A 186 3.46 -4.13 -7.45
CA ALA A 186 3.10 -4.05 -8.86
C ALA A 186 4.29 -3.99 -9.83
N LEU A 187 5.38 -3.30 -9.44
CA LEU A 187 6.60 -3.27 -10.25
C LEU A 187 7.24 -4.66 -10.33
N LEU A 188 7.25 -5.41 -9.22
CA LEU A 188 7.69 -6.80 -9.19
C LEU A 188 6.82 -7.69 -10.07
N MET A 189 5.50 -7.52 -10.02
CA MET A 189 4.57 -8.26 -10.89
C MET A 189 4.76 -7.95 -12.36
N SER A 190 4.98 -6.68 -12.70
CA SER A 190 5.28 -6.24 -14.08
C SER A 190 6.57 -6.89 -14.60
N PHE A 191 7.60 -6.96 -13.75
CA PHE A 191 8.86 -7.62 -14.07
C PHE A 191 8.69 -9.14 -14.24
N LEU A 192 7.98 -9.78 -13.31
CA LEU A 192 7.66 -11.21 -13.36
C LEU A 192 6.95 -11.55 -14.66
N ARG A 193 5.89 -10.80 -14.99
CA ARG A 193 5.12 -10.94 -16.23
C ARG A 193 6.02 -10.90 -17.45
N ALA A 194 6.80 -9.82 -17.60
CA ALA A 194 7.66 -9.64 -18.77
C ALA A 194 8.68 -10.77 -18.90
N SER A 195 9.29 -11.16 -17.79
CA SER A 195 10.31 -12.21 -17.76
C SER A 195 9.72 -13.59 -18.08
N LEU A 196 8.59 -13.96 -17.47
CA LEU A 196 7.91 -15.23 -17.74
C LEU A 196 7.38 -15.30 -19.16
N ARG A 197 6.73 -14.25 -19.67
CA ARG A 197 6.27 -14.21 -21.06
C ARG A 197 7.43 -14.39 -22.03
N SER A 198 8.59 -13.80 -21.75
CA SER A 198 9.80 -14.05 -22.56
C SER A 198 10.23 -15.52 -22.51
N CYS A 199 10.20 -16.18 -21.35
CA CYS A 199 10.53 -17.60 -21.23
C CYS A 199 9.53 -18.51 -21.97
N VAL A 200 8.23 -18.17 -21.93
CA VAL A 200 7.17 -18.88 -22.66
C VAL A 200 7.43 -18.81 -24.17
N GLN A 201 7.73 -17.63 -24.71
CA GLN A 201 8.02 -17.43 -26.14
C GLN A 201 9.27 -18.19 -26.61
N ILE A 202 10.25 -18.38 -25.74
CA ILE A 202 11.45 -19.18 -26.01
C ILE A 202 11.16 -20.69 -25.95
N GLY A 203 10.08 -21.11 -25.28
CA GLY A 203 9.70 -22.51 -25.11
C GLY A 203 10.40 -23.21 -23.94
N TYR A 204 10.79 -22.47 -22.89
CA TYR A 204 11.33 -23.10 -21.69
C TYR A 204 10.27 -23.89 -20.91
N ALA A 205 10.67 -25.05 -20.41
CA ALA A 205 9.88 -25.80 -19.44
C ALA A 205 9.66 -24.98 -18.15
N PRO A 206 8.54 -25.16 -17.44
CA PRO A 206 8.17 -24.34 -16.27
C PRO A 206 9.27 -24.17 -15.23
N HIS A 207 9.92 -25.26 -14.83
CA HIS A 207 10.99 -25.23 -13.83
C HIS A 207 12.23 -24.43 -14.29
N ILE A 208 12.60 -24.53 -15.58
CA ILE A 208 13.69 -23.75 -16.17
C ILE A 208 13.34 -22.26 -16.22
N ALA A 209 12.10 -21.94 -16.61
CA ALA A 209 11.61 -20.56 -16.62
C ALA A 209 11.73 -19.94 -15.22
N PHE A 210 11.28 -20.64 -14.18
CA PHE A 210 11.42 -20.18 -12.79
C PHE A 210 12.87 -20.03 -12.34
N SER A 211 13.77 -20.97 -12.64
CA SER A 211 15.20 -20.79 -12.30
C SER A 211 15.80 -19.54 -12.99
N LYS A 212 15.44 -19.28 -14.26
CA LYS A 212 15.92 -18.09 -14.98
C LYS A 212 15.34 -16.80 -14.41
N VAL A 213 14.03 -16.77 -14.16
CA VAL A 213 13.34 -15.59 -13.64
C VAL A 213 13.76 -15.29 -12.20
N SER A 214 13.94 -16.30 -11.35
CA SER A 214 14.42 -16.13 -9.97
C SER A 214 15.81 -15.47 -9.92
N ASN A 215 16.72 -15.91 -10.80
CA ASN A 215 18.06 -15.31 -10.91
C ASN A 215 18.02 -13.85 -11.41
N LEU A 216 17.10 -13.52 -12.34
CA LEU A 216 16.91 -12.15 -12.82
C LEU A 216 16.30 -11.24 -11.74
N LEU A 217 15.31 -11.75 -11.01
CA LEU A 217 14.68 -11.05 -9.88
C LEU A 217 15.73 -10.68 -8.84
N ARG A 218 16.59 -11.63 -8.45
CA ARG A 218 17.62 -11.39 -7.44
C ARG A 218 18.57 -10.24 -7.78
N GLY A 219 18.95 -10.09 -9.05
CA GLY A 219 19.78 -8.96 -9.48
C GLY A 219 19.07 -7.59 -9.43
N SER A 220 17.75 -7.59 -9.21
CA SER A 220 16.87 -6.43 -9.38
C SER A 220 16.09 -6.04 -8.12
N ILE A 221 15.99 -6.93 -7.12
CA ILE A 221 15.19 -6.72 -5.89
C ILE A 221 16.07 -6.55 -4.65
N LYS A 222 15.54 -5.89 -3.62
CA LYS A 222 16.24 -5.70 -2.34
C LYS A 222 16.23 -6.98 -1.49
N ASP A 223 17.18 -7.10 -0.57
CA ASP A 223 17.17 -8.13 0.47
C ASP A 223 15.79 -8.12 1.18
N ASN A 224 15.13 -9.29 1.24
CA ASN A 224 13.78 -9.55 1.81
C ASN A 224 12.56 -9.29 0.90
N GLN A 225 12.73 -9.03 -0.40
CA GLN A 225 11.61 -9.12 -1.35
C GLN A 225 11.58 -10.51 -1.99
N PHE A 226 10.41 -11.10 -2.12
CA PHE A 226 10.22 -12.35 -2.85
C PHE A 226 8.83 -12.41 -3.48
N ILE A 227 8.65 -13.35 -4.39
CA ILE A 227 7.38 -13.61 -5.08
C ILE A 227 7.08 -15.09 -4.94
N THR A 228 5.89 -15.44 -4.47
CA THR A 228 5.37 -16.80 -4.60
C THR A 228 4.67 -16.93 -5.95
N ALA A 229 4.86 -18.03 -6.66
CA ALA A 229 4.21 -18.20 -7.96
C ALA A 229 3.99 -19.66 -8.37
N ILE A 230 2.93 -19.91 -9.13
CA ILE A 230 2.75 -21.12 -9.92
C ILE A 230 2.77 -20.74 -11.39
N TYR A 231 3.56 -21.49 -12.16
CA TYR A 231 3.60 -21.40 -13.61
C TYR A 231 3.50 -22.81 -14.19
N GLY A 232 2.63 -23.00 -15.16
CA GLY A 232 2.56 -24.26 -15.89
C GLY A 232 2.00 -24.14 -17.30
N MET A 233 2.18 -25.21 -18.05
CA MET A 233 1.67 -25.40 -19.41
C MET A 233 0.49 -26.37 -19.37
N LEU A 234 -0.68 -25.88 -19.78
CA LEU A 234 -1.87 -26.69 -20.02
C LEU A 234 -1.90 -27.10 -21.48
N ASP A 235 -1.97 -28.40 -21.73
CA ASP A 235 -2.16 -29.02 -23.04
C ASP A 235 -3.56 -29.62 -23.10
N SER A 236 -4.41 -29.09 -23.98
CA SER A 236 -5.80 -29.52 -24.10
C SER A 236 -5.99 -30.83 -24.84
N THR A 237 -5.07 -31.18 -25.73
CA THR A 237 -5.09 -32.43 -26.50
C THR A 237 -4.84 -33.62 -25.59
N ASN A 238 -3.81 -33.51 -24.76
CA ASN A 238 -3.42 -34.51 -23.79
C ASN A 238 -4.17 -34.35 -22.45
N ARG A 239 -4.90 -33.25 -22.23
CA ARG A 239 -5.53 -32.94 -20.94
C ARG A 239 -4.51 -33.01 -19.79
N THR A 240 -3.33 -32.42 -20.01
CA THR A 240 -2.24 -32.41 -19.02
C THR A 240 -1.87 -31.01 -18.64
N PHE A 241 -1.70 -30.75 -17.35
CA PHE A 241 -1.07 -29.55 -16.84
C PHE A 241 0.29 -29.90 -16.26
N VAL A 242 1.32 -29.29 -16.82
CA VAL A 242 2.70 -29.47 -16.37
C VAL A 242 3.18 -28.18 -15.76
N PHE A 243 3.55 -28.18 -14.49
CA PHE A 243 3.75 -26.94 -13.75
C PHE A 243 4.94 -27.01 -12.80
N SER A 244 5.33 -25.85 -12.31
CA SER A 244 6.27 -25.68 -11.21
C SER A 244 5.63 -24.72 -10.20
N ASN A 245 5.94 -24.91 -8.93
CA ASN A 245 5.43 -24.08 -7.84
C ASN A 245 6.62 -23.52 -7.05
N ALA A 246 6.78 -22.20 -7.08
CA ALA A 246 7.81 -21.45 -6.39
C ALA A 246 7.25 -20.86 -5.08
N GLY A 247 7.04 -21.71 -4.09
CA GLY A 247 6.62 -21.32 -2.74
C GLY A 247 5.19 -20.79 -2.61
N HIS A 248 4.34 -21.00 -3.62
CA HIS A 248 2.95 -20.57 -3.64
C HIS A 248 2.02 -21.59 -2.99
N ASN A 249 0.79 -21.18 -2.69
CA ASN A 249 -0.23 -22.02 -2.08
C ASN A 249 -0.46 -23.30 -2.92
N PRO A 250 -0.54 -24.48 -2.27
CA PRO A 250 -0.84 -25.73 -2.96
C PRO A 250 -2.18 -25.64 -3.72
N PRO A 251 -2.22 -25.90 -5.05
CA PRO A 251 -3.48 -25.89 -5.79
C PRO A 251 -4.47 -26.91 -5.25
N LEU A 252 -5.74 -26.55 -5.22
CA LEU A 252 -6.83 -27.46 -4.86
C LEU A 252 -7.25 -28.26 -6.10
N LEU A 253 -7.15 -29.59 -6.04
CA LEU A 253 -7.61 -30.49 -7.09
C LEU A 253 -8.82 -31.29 -6.59
N ILE A 254 -9.94 -31.19 -7.29
CA ILE A 254 -11.20 -31.88 -6.98
C ILE A 254 -11.54 -32.85 -8.09
N LYS A 255 -11.73 -34.11 -7.73
CA LYS A 255 -12.15 -35.19 -8.62
C LYS A 255 -13.67 -35.18 -8.89
N PRO A 256 -14.13 -35.85 -9.95
CA PRO A 256 -15.56 -35.91 -10.29
C PRO A 256 -16.44 -36.58 -9.23
N ASP A 257 -15.88 -37.48 -8.42
CA ASP A 257 -16.57 -38.15 -7.31
C ASP A 257 -16.67 -37.29 -6.04
N GLY A 258 -16.09 -36.09 -6.06
CA GLY A 258 -16.07 -35.14 -4.94
C GLY A 258 -14.90 -35.31 -3.98
N GLU A 259 -14.00 -36.28 -4.21
CA GLU A 259 -12.73 -36.35 -3.48
C GLU A 259 -11.86 -35.14 -3.85
N TYR A 260 -11.31 -34.44 -2.86
CA TYR A 260 -10.39 -33.33 -3.09
C TYR A 260 -9.06 -33.52 -2.37
N ARG A 261 -8.01 -32.91 -2.91
CA ARG A 261 -6.71 -32.80 -2.27
C ARG A 261 -6.01 -31.49 -2.63
N PHE A 262 -5.18 -31.00 -1.73
CA PHE A 262 -4.22 -29.94 -2.03
C PHE A 262 -2.96 -30.57 -2.63
N VAL A 263 -2.49 -30.00 -3.74
CA VAL A 263 -1.32 -30.50 -4.48
C VAL A 263 -0.06 -29.91 -3.85
N GLU A 264 0.37 -30.52 -2.74
CA GLU A 264 1.50 -30.08 -1.89
C GLU A 264 2.88 -30.36 -2.53
N TYR A 265 3.10 -29.79 -3.70
CA TYR A 265 4.41 -29.72 -4.35
C TYR A 265 4.81 -28.26 -4.49
N GLY A 266 5.99 -27.91 -4.01
CA GLY A 266 6.51 -26.55 -4.07
C GLY A 266 7.97 -26.45 -3.64
N ASP A 267 8.69 -25.56 -4.31
CA ASP A 267 10.05 -25.14 -3.98
C ASP A 267 10.00 -23.80 -3.20
N LEU A 268 11.14 -23.12 -3.11
CA LEU A 268 11.26 -21.84 -2.42
C LEU A 268 10.75 -20.67 -3.27
N PRO A 269 10.29 -19.56 -2.66
CA PRO A 269 9.85 -18.37 -3.39
C PRO A 269 10.91 -17.78 -4.33
N LEU A 270 10.46 -17.17 -5.42
CA LEU A 270 11.32 -16.54 -6.42
C LEU A 270 12.08 -15.35 -5.82
N GLY A 271 13.37 -15.24 -6.16
CA GLY A 271 14.23 -14.12 -5.76
C GLY A 271 14.79 -14.21 -4.34
N MET A 272 14.40 -15.22 -3.55
CA MET A 272 14.80 -15.34 -2.15
C MET A 272 16.25 -15.83 -1.96
N PHE A 273 16.73 -16.76 -2.78
CA PHE A 273 18.07 -17.36 -2.65
C PHE A 273 18.79 -17.48 -4.01
N GLU A 274 20.12 -17.68 -3.97
CA GLU A 274 20.93 -17.97 -5.16
C GLU A 274 20.65 -19.37 -5.69
N ASP A 275 20.77 -19.54 -7.02
CA ASP A 275 20.85 -20.84 -7.68
C ASP A 275 19.72 -21.82 -7.30
N LEU A 276 18.50 -21.28 -7.15
CA LEU A 276 17.32 -22.07 -6.89
C LEU A 276 16.99 -22.99 -8.07
N HIS A 277 16.95 -24.28 -7.76
CA HIS A 277 16.44 -25.31 -8.64
C HIS A 277 14.98 -25.55 -8.34
N PHE A 278 14.16 -25.48 -9.40
CA PHE A 278 12.74 -25.76 -9.32
C PHE A 278 12.44 -27.15 -9.90
N HIS A 279 11.39 -27.77 -9.40
CA HIS A 279 10.90 -29.06 -9.85
C HIS A 279 9.65 -28.89 -10.72
N GLN A 280 9.43 -29.89 -11.57
CA GLN A 280 8.30 -29.95 -12.48
C GLN A 280 7.36 -31.08 -12.06
N HIS A 281 6.08 -30.77 -12.04
CA HIS A 281 5.00 -31.65 -11.61
C HIS A 281 3.95 -31.76 -12.73
N PHE A 282 3.17 -32.83 -12.68
CA PHE A 282 2.24 -33.20 -13.74
C PHE A 282 0.88 -33.53 -13.14
N ILE A 283 -0.17 -32.98 -13.74
CA ILE A 283 -1.56 -33.36 -13.50
C ILE A 283 -2.12 -33.83 -14.84
N ARG A 284 -2.66 -35.04 -14.87
CA ARG A 284 -3.51 -35.50 -15.97
C ARG A 284 -4.95 -35.32 -15.53
N PHE A 285 -5.73 -34.57 -16.28
CA PHE A 285 -7.13 -34.31 -15.96
C PHE A 285 -8.02 -35.47 -16.37
N GLU A 286 -8.91 -35.84 -15.46
CA GLU A 286 -10.11 -36.59 -15.76
C GLU A 286 -11.23 -35.64 -16.22
N GLU A 287 -12.24 -36.16 -16.93
CA GLU A 287 -13.42 -35.40 -17.32
C GLU A 287 -14.14 -34.87 -16.08
N ASN A 288 -14.58 -33.61 -16.07
CA ASN A 288 -15.20 -32.92 -14.94
C ASN A 288 -14.30 -32.68 -13.71
N GLN A 289 -12.99 -32.92 -13.81
CA GLN A 289 -12.05 -32.59 -12.75
C GLN A 289 -11.80 -31.07 -12.70
N VAL A 290 -11.67 -30.51 -11.50
CA VAL A 290 -11.45 -29.08 -11.27
C VAL A 290 -10.12 -28.86 -10.56
N LEU A 291 -9.28 -27.99 -11.12
CA LEU A 291 -8.09 -27.45 -10.47
C LEU A 291 -8.35 -25.98 -10.13
N VAL A 292 -8.10 -25.59 -8.88
CA VAL A 292 -8.17 -24.20 -8.44
C VAL A 292 -6.81 -23.79 -7.92
N ILE A 293 -6.21 -22.79 -8.56
CA ILE A 293 -5.02 -22.09 -8.08
C ILE A 293 -5.50 -20.80 -7.42
N TYR A 294 -4.97 -20.49 -6.24
CA TYR A 294 -5.47 -19.41 -5.41
C TYR A 294 -4.35 -18.80 -4.56
N THR A 295 -4.56 -17.58 -4.09
CA THR A 295 -3.68 -16.88 -3.14
C THR A 295 -4.25 -16.94 -1.73
N ASP A 296 -3.38 -16.73 -0.74
CA ASP A 296 -3.72 -16.80 0.69
C ASP A 296 -4.80 -15.79 1.11
N GLY A 297 -4.95 -14.65 0.44
CA GLY A 297 -6.02 -13.69 0.70
C GLY A 297 -7.44 -14.26 0.60
N ILE A 298 -7.63 -15.43 -0.01
CA ILE A 298 -8.88 -16.21 0.04
C ILE A 298 -9.02 -17.00 1.35
N THR A 299 -7.97 -17.71 1.75
CA THR A 299 -8.01 -18.62 2.90
C THR A 299 -7.76 -17.93 4.24
N GLU A 300 -6.98 -16.86 4.27
CA GLU A 300 -6.63 -16.07 5.45
C GLU A 300 -7.66 -14.96 5.72
N ALA A 301 -8.65 -14.80 4.86
CA ALA A 301 -9.75 -13.86 5.06
C ALA A 301 -10.47 -14.11 6.40
N ALA A 302 -10.42 -13.14 7.31
CA ALA A 302 -10.87 -13.31 8.69
C ALA A 302 -12.27 -12.71 8.95
N ASN A 303 -13.05 -13.38 9.78
CA ASN A 303 -14.32 -12.86 10.28
C ASN A 303 -14.13 -11.84 11.42
N PRO A 304 -15.18 -11.18 11.93
CA PRO A 304 -15.07 -10.20 13.02
C PRO A 304 -14.48 -10.75 14.33
N ASN A 305 -14.47 -12.08 14.52
CA ASN A 305 -13.87 -12.75 15.67
C ASN A 305 -12.39 -13.09 15.45
N GLY A 306 -11.82 -12.79 14.29
CA GLY A 306 -10.44 -13.10 13.92
C GLY A 306 -10.22 -14.55 13.49
N GLU A 307 -11.28 -15.30 13.19
CA GLU A 307 -11.16 -16.66 12.63
C GLU A 307 -11.03 -16.58 11.11
N GLU A 308 -9.98 -17.21 10.57
CA GLU A 308 -9.72 -17.31 9.13
C GLU A 308 -10.72 -18.23 8.42
N TYR A 309 -10.98 -17.95 7.14
CA TYR A 309 -11.86 -18.77 6.30
C TYR A 309 -11.37 -20.22 6.25
N GLY A 310 -10.07 -20.40 6.04
CA GLY A 310 -9.37 -21.66 6.08
C GLY A 310 -9.56 -22.53 4.83
N GLN A 311 -8.62 -23.45 4.63
CA GLN A 311 -8.60 -24.36 3.48
C GLN A 311 -9.81 -25.29 3.43
N ASP A 312 -10.31 -25.76 4.57
CA ASP A 312 -11.45 -26.69 4.62
C ASP A 312 -12.77 -26.05 4.15
N ARG A 313 -13.04 -24.80 4.55
CA ARG A 313 -14.24 -24.09 4.08
C ARG A 313 -14.11 -23.74 2.61
N PHE A 314 -12.92 -23.32 2.19
CA PHE A 314 -12.62 -23.07 0.79
C PHE A 314 -12.87 -24.30 -0.07
N ALA A 315 -12.31 -25.46 0.27
CA ALA A 315 -12.50 -26.68 -0.49
C ALA A 315 -13.98 -27.11 -0.56
N LYS A 316 -14.70 -27.06 0.57
CA LYS A 316 -16.14 -27.34 0.61
C LYS A 316 -16.93 -26.37 -0.28
N ARG A 317 -16.59 -25.09 -0.27
CA ARG A 317 -17.26 -24.08 -1.09
C ARG A 317 -17.05 -24.30 -2.58
N VAL A 318 -15.86 -24.69 -2.99
CA VAL A 318 -15.60 -25.06 -4.39
C VAL A 318 -16.38 -26.32 -4.77
N LEU A 319 -16.40 -27.33 -3.89
CA LEU A 319 -17.14 -28.58 -4.10
C LEU A 319 -18.65 -28.35 -4.27
N ASP A 320 -19.26 -27.51 -3.43
CA ASP A 320 -20.68 -27.13 -3.54
C ASP A 320 -20.99 -26.48 -4.91
N GLY A 321 -20.03 -25.74 -5.46
CA GLY A 321 -20.11 -25.07 -6.75
C GLY A 321 -19.64 -25.87 -7.95
N ILE A 322 -19.24 -27.15 -7.80
CA ILE A 322 -18.51 -27.91 -8.84
C ILE A 322 -19.25 -28.01 -10.18
N HIS A 323 -20.58 -28.00 -10.14
CA HIS A 323 -21.45 -28.07 -11.32
C HIS A 323 -21.52 -26.75 -12.10
N LEU A 324 -21.08 -25.63 -11.51
CA LEU A 324 -21.11 -24.31 -12.13
C LEU A 324 -20.01 -24.18 -13.21
N PRO A 325 -20.20 -23.29 -14.20
CA PRO A 325 -19.12 -22.81 -15.05
C PRO A 325 -18.03 -22.12 -14.23
N ALA A 326 -16.77 -22.17 -14.68
CA ALA A 326 -15.61 -21.65 -13.95
C ALA A 326 -15.82 -20.20 -13.46
N LYS A 327 -16.31 -19.33 -14.34
CA LYS A 327 -16.61 -17.92 -13.98
C LYS A 327 -17.67 -17.79 -12.89
N LYS A 328 -18.71 -18.63 -12.90
CA LYS A 328 -19.76 -18.65 -11.87
C LYS A 328 -19.27 -19.28 -10.57
N MET A 329 -18.30 -20.19 -10.65
CA MET A 329 -17.63 -20.76 -9.49
C MET A 329 -16.78 -19.70 -8.77
N ILE A 330 -16.07 -18.83 -9.50
CA ILE A 330 -15.38 -17.66 -8.91
C ILE A 330 -16.35 -16.79 -8.12
N ASP A 331 -17.48 -16.39 -8.74
CA ASP A 331 -18.52 -15.60 -8.07
C ASP A 331 -19.08 -16.30 -6.82
N HIS A 332 -19.27 -17.61 -6.90
CA HIS A 332 -19.79 -18.44 -5.82
C HIS A 332 -18.84 -18.50 -4.62
N VAL A 333 -17.53 -18.70 -4.88
CA VAL A 333 -16.48 -18.68 -3.85
C VAL A 333 -16.35 -17.30 -3.25
N ARG A 334 -16.24 -16.23 -4.06
CA ARG A 334 -16.17 -14.84 -3.57
C ARG A 334 -17.31 -14.55 -2.60
N LYS A 335 -18.54 -14.91 -2.98
CA LYS A 335 -19.70 -14.70 -2.13
C LYS A 335 -19.58 -15.47 -0.81
N GLY A 336 -19.09 -16.71 -0.85
CA GLY A 336 -18.88 -17.51 0.36
C GLY A 336 -17.87 -16.89 1.32
N VAL A 337 -16.79 -16.30 0.80
CA VAL A 337 -15.81 -15.58 1.63
C VAL A 337 -16.41 -14.30 2.20
N ALA A 338 -17.09 -13.49 1.37
CA ALA A 338 -17.74 -12.25 1.82
C ALA A 338 -18.84 -12.48 2.87
N ASP A 339 -19.64 -13.53 2.70
CA ASP A 339 -20.67 -13.92 3.66
C ASP A 339 -20.06 -14.35 5.00
N PHE A 340 -18.86 -14.98 5.00
CA PHE A 340 -18.15 -15.40 6.22
C PHE A 340 -17.44 -14.23 6.93
N THR A 341 -16.81 -13.34 6.17
CA THR A 341 -16.07 -12.21 6.74
C THR A 341 -16.99 -11.09 7.23
N GLU A 342 -18.27 -11.11 6.82
CA GLU A 342 -19.23 -10.01 6.99
C GLU A 342 -18.74 -8.68 6.38
N ARG A 343 -17.84 -8.77 5.39
CA ARG A 343 -17.23 -7.62 4.72
C ARG A 343 -17.54 -7.62 3.23
N LYS A 344 -17.57 -6.41 2.68
CA LYS A 344 -17.71 -6.22 1.23
C LYS A 344 -16.40 -6.49 0.47
N PHE A 345 -15.27 -6.26 1.13
CA PHE A 345 -13.92 -6.39 0.58
C PHE A 345 -13.10 -7.34 1.46
N LEU A 346 -12.11 -8.00 0.86
CA LEU A 346 -11.14 -8.84 1.57
C LEU A 346 -10.15 -7.96 2.36
N ASP A 347 -9.40 -8.60 3.25
CA ASP A 347 -8.38 -7.94 4.06
C ASP A 347 -7.04 -7.85 3.33
N ASP A 348 -6.81 -8.80 2.42
CA ASP A 348 -5.72 -8.83 1.46
C ASP A 348 -6.24 -9.14 0.05
N ASP A 349 -5.40 -8.93 -0.96
CA ASP A 349 -5.75 -9.27 -2.33
C ASP A 349 -5.98 -10.78 -2.44
N GLY A 350 -7.06 -11.18 -3.13
CA GLY A 350 -7.39 -12.59 -3.33
C GLY A 350 -7.48 -12.92 -4.80
N THR A 351 -6.86 -14.01 -5.22
CA THR A 351 -6.90 -14.48 -6.61
C THR A 351 -7.48 -15.87 -6.67
N LEU A 352 -8.32 -16.10 -7.68
CA LEU A 352 -8.79 -17.43 -8.07
C LEU A 352 -8.51 -17.64 -9.55
N PHE A 353 -7.89 -18.76 -9.89
CA PHE A 353 -7.73 -19.26 -11.25
C PHE A 353 -8.28 -20.68 -11.30
N ILE A 354 -9.40 -20.86 -12.00
CA ILE A 354 -10.13 -22.12 -12.07
C ILE A 354 -9.93 -22.74 -13.44
N VAL A 355 -9.49 -24.00 -13.47
CA VAL A 355 -9.37 -24.84 -14.67
C VAL A 355 -10.29 -26.05 -14.48
N LYS A 356 -11.36 -26.13 -15.28
CA LYS A 356 -12.30 -27.24 -15.25
C LYS A 356 -12.21 -28.04 -16.56
N ALA A 357 -11.90 -29.32 -16.45
CA ALA A 357 -11.88 -30.22 -17.61
C ALA A 357 -13.32 -30.58 -18.02
N LEU A 358 -13.62 -30.46 -19.31
CA LEU A 358 -14.94 -30.70 -19.91
C LEU A 358 -15.10 -32.10 -20.51
#